data_AF-R7LYG4-F1
#
_entry.id   AF-R7LYG4-F1
#
_cell.length_a   1.000
_cell.length_b   1.000
_cell.length_c   1.000
_cell.angle_alpha   90.00
_cell.angle_beta   90.00
_cell.angle_gamma   90.00
#
_symmetry.space_group_name_H-M   'P 1'
#
loop_
_entity.id
_entity.type
_entity.pdbx_description
1 polymer ?
#
loop_
_entity_poly.entity_id
_entity_poly.type
_entity_poly.pdbx_seq_one_letter_code
_entity_poly.pdbx_strand_id
1 'polypeptide(L)'
;METRTKPWKQGKSIFDYIKSNLDEDGFFTRENLEDRAVVAGDSDVLLEPGAADAYLASNSQAEEAANPVGDQIYQVLRAYAEDPTPENATMLYMGISSTPCILYYESLVDALSEDRIPQPLWELAREWLYEASSRETVKLAIVICGLYMLNEQDLTVNWQLKQDLMILSRCEEFTSFVIYALELSHQLEQKDLWDMLQHTSGWGKLCAMQAYDFAAPEDQAWLVVHGCDLTIDYPAVSLMIFSRVNIPALLSEPHLEHPQFQGISHILLNYLAFLLGFQQLEAPEDDKMPVIDLFSVMEKFLKHAQEYHTDLMDGAALINMAEGLRTMVEDECWDYLTMNQCHILISELETLVFSQDWLPQIRANLLEPDGRVNLIVVHMAYALDLDIHRELWNLLKKDPRRTELYPFLLDTQDKRRFNRVMKFAREHADEYLQEEYVMEPLLQALEEHPGEGEDLLEKALTSIYDSCRGTALGVLDSWPDKNWSPRMRLALLRARDMSQHPLLKLRVDVLLKKRTMDFASFLDVIHEHQK
;
A
#
# COMPACT_ATOMS: atom_id res chain seq x y z
N MET A 1 11.10 -29.31 -37.75
CA MET A 1 10.05 -28.57 -37.03
C MET A 1 10.76 -27.72 -36.01
N GLU A 2 10.70 -26.40 -36.15
CA GLU A 2 11.15 -25.49 -35.09
C GLU A 2 10.24 -25.72 -33.89
N THR A 3 10.79 -26.22 -32.78
CA THR A 3 10.10 -26.24 -31.49
C THR A 3 9.78 -24.80 -31.13
N ARG A 4 8.52 -24.40 -31.31
CA ARG A 4 8.03 -23.10 -30.84
C ARG A 4 8.31 -23.00 -29.34
N THR A 5 8.92 -21.91 -28.91
CA THR A 5 9.14 -21.62 -27.49
C THR A 5 7.79 -21.64 -26.77
N LYS A 6 7.71 -22.43 -25.69
CA LYS A 6 6.52 -22.51 -24.82
C LYS A 6 6.14 -21.11 -24.34
N PRO A 7 4.85 -20.76 -24.24
CA PRO A 7 4.41 -19.39 -23.95
C PRO A 7 4.92 -18.89 -22.59
N TRP A 8 4.96 -19.75 -21.57
CA TRP A 8 5.49 -19.41 -20.25
C TRP A 8 7.00 -19.14 -20.21
N LYS A 9 7.75 -19.53 -21.25
CA LYS A 9 9.20 -19.26 -21.37
C LYS A 9 9.52 -18.03 -22.23
N GLN A 10 8.51 -17.24 -22.62
CA GLN A 10 8.73 -16.07 -23.49
C GLN A 10 9.27 -14.86 -22.71
N GLY A 11 8.97 -14.76 -21.41
CA GLY A 11 9.56 -13.78 -20.49
C GLY A 11 10.64 -14.38 -19.59
N LYS A 12 11.14 -13.59 -18.63
CA LYS A 12 12.05 -14.10 -17.59
C LYS A 12 11.29 -14.95 -16.58
N SER A 13 11.92 -16.02 -16.10
CA SER A 13 11.39 -16.79 -14.97
C SER A 13 11.26 -15.89 -13.75
N ILE A 14 10.07 -15.84 -13.15
CA ILE A 14 9.83 -15.11 -11.91
C ILE A 14 10.66 -15.69 -10.75
N PHE A 15 10.76 -17.01 -10.67
CA PHE A 15 11.56 -17.68 -9.63
C PHE A 15 13.03 -17.26 -9.69
N ASP A 16 13.65 -17.35 -10.88
CA ASP A 16 15.04 -16.93 -11.06
C ASP A 16 15.20 -15.42 -10.88
N TYR A 17 14.20 -14.64 -11.28
CA TYR A 17 14.19 -13.19 -11.10
C TYR A 17 14.18 -12.80 -9.62
N ILE A 18 13.30 -13.38 -8.79
CA ILE A 18 13.29 -13.14 -7.35
C ILE A 18 14.63 -13.54 -6.75
N LYS A 19 15.06 -14.78 -6.99
CA LYS A 19 16.30 -15.33 -6.45
C LYS A 19 17.54 -14.49 -6.78
N SER A 20 17.58 -13.89 -7.97
CA SER A 20 18.72 -13.09 -8.43
C SER A 20 18.68 -11.63 -7.95
N ASN A 21 17.60 -11.22 -7.28
CA ASN A 21 17.38 -9.84 -6.82
C ASN A 21 17.11 -9.76 -5.31
N LEU A 22 17.54 -10.77 -4.55
CA LEU A 22 17.65 -10.68 -3.10
C LEU A 22 18.96 -9.97 -2.71
N ASP A 23 18.93 -9.08 -1.72
CA ASP A 23 20.14 -8.49 -1.15
C ASP A 23 20.84 -9.42 -0.14
N GLU A 24 21.90 -8.91 0.49
CA GLU A 24 22.68 -9.65 1.49
C GLU A 24 21.87 -10.02 2.74
N ASP A 25 20.86 -9.20 3.05
CA ASP A 25 19.94 -9.39 4.18
C ASP A 25 18.72 -10.23 3.77
N GLY A 26 18.58 -10.60 2.50
CA GLY A 26 17.56 -11.49 1.94
C GLY A 26 16.24 -10.81 1.56
N PHE A 27 16.18 -9.48 1.48
CA PHE A 27 15.04 -8.73 0.99
C PHE A 27 15.00 -8.70 -0.54
N PHE A 28 13.81 -8.77 -1.11
CA PHE A 28 13.62 -8.53 -2.54
C PHE A 28 13.74 -7.03 -2.85
N THR A 29 14.67 -6.67 -3.73
CA THR A 29 15.12 -5.28 -3.94
C THR A 29 14.46 -4.55 -5.11
N ARG A 30 13.49 -5.18 -5.79
CA ARG A 30 12.83 -4.58 -6.97
C ARG A 30 11.44 -4.10 -6.60
N GLU A 31 11.06 -2.97 -7.20
CA GLU A 31 9.74 -2.37 -7.01
C GLU A 31 8.62 -3.24 -7.61
N ASN A 32 8.89 -3.98 -8.70
CA ASN A 32 7.89 -4.85 -9.32
C ASN A 32 8.51 -6.06 -10.05
N LEU A 33 7.66 -7.02 -10.42
CA LEU A 33 7.97 -8.15 -11.28
C LEU A 33 7.98 -7.74 -12.76
N GLU A 34 8.81 -8.41 -13.58
CA GLU A 34 8.92 -8.14 -15.03
C GLU A 34 7.88 -8.90 -15.88
N ASP A 35 6.79 -9.39 -15.28
CA ASP A 35 5.78 -10.22 -15.93
C ASP A 35 4.73 -9.42 -16.71
N ARG A 36 4.57 -8.15 -16.35
CA ARG A 36 3.73 -7.18 -17.04
C ARG A 36 4.54 -5.92 -17.31
N ALA A 37 4.40 -5.36 -18.51
CA ALA A 37 4.86 -4.00 -18.74
C ALA A 37 4.00 -3.07 -17.86
N VAL A 38 4.63 -2.32 -16.95
CA VAL A 38 3.96 -1.24 -16.21
C VAL A 38 3.33 -0.33 -17.27
N VAL A 39 2.00 -0.31 -17.30
CA VAL A 39 1.27 0.50 -18.27
C VAL A 39 0.97 1.82 -17.59
N ALA A 40 1.36 2.90 -18.26
CA ALA A 40 1.11 4.25 -17.80
C ALA A 40 -0.39 4.39 -17.41
N GLY A 41 -0.66 4.72 -16.13
CA GLY A 41 -2.00 4.90 -15.56
C GLY A 41 -2.50 3.78 -14.62
N ASP A 42 -1.70 2.74 -14.39
CA ASP A 42 -1.93 1.81 -13.28
C ASP A 42 -1.90 2.57 -11.93
N SER A 43 -2.80 2.23 -11.01
CA SER A 43 -2.76 2.79 -9.64
C SER A 43 -1.49 2.29 -8.96
N ASP A 44 -0.60 3.17 -8.50
CA ASP A 44 0.64 2.78 -7.82
C ASP A 44 0.35 1.84 -6.63
N VAL A 45 -0.73 2.11 -5.90
CA VAL A 45 -1.22 1.26 -4.80
C VAL A 45 -1.54 -0.17 -5.28
N LEU A 46 -2.06 -0.35 -6.50
CA LEU A 46 -2.35 -1.68 -7.05
C LEU A 46 -1.14 -2.32 -7.76
N LEU A 47 -0.07 -1.55 -8.00
CA LEU A 47 1.18 -2.05 -8.57
C LEU A 47 2.13 -2.59 -7.49
N GLU A 48 1.97 -2.13 -6.24
CA GLU A 48 2.67 -2.69 -5.09
C GLU A 48 2.48 -4.21 -5.04
N PRO A 49 3.57 -4.99 -4.97
CA PRO A 49 3.49 -6.44 -4.86
C PRO A 49 2.53 -6.90 -3.75
N GLY A 50 1.54 -7.71 -4.10
CA GLY A 50 0.48 -8.24 -3.20
C GLY A 50 -0.77 -7.36 -3.02
N ALA A 51 -0.73 -6.09 -3.43
CA ALA A 51 -1.85 -5.16 -3.18
C ALA A 51 -3.11 -5.49 -3.98
N ALA A 52 -2.95 -5.94 -5.23
CA ALA A 52 -4.08 -6.35 -6.07
C ALA A 52 -4.86 -7.52 -5.46
N ASP A 53 -4.14 -8.48 -4.87
CA ASP A 53 -4.77 -9.62 -4.19
C ASP A 53 -5.47 -9.18 -2.91
N ALA A 54 -4.84 -8.33 -2.10
CA ALA A 54 -5.46 -7.77 -0.89
C ALA A 54 -6.76 -7.00 -1.21
N TYR A 55 -6.73 -6.18 -2.26
CA TYR A 55 -7.91 -5.45 -2.72
C TYR A 55 -9.03 -6.40 -3.15
N LEU A 56 -8.73 -7.40 -3.99
CA LEU A 56 -9.72 -8.37 -4.47
C LEU A 56 -10.29 -9.22 -3.34
N ALA A 57 -9.47 -9.66 -2.38
CA ALA A 57 -9.91 -10.44 -1.22
C ALA A 57 -10.85 -9.65 -0.30
N SER A 58 -10.68 -8.33 -0.20
CA SER A 58 -11.54 -7.45 0.62
C SER A 58 -12.85 -7.02 -0.05
N ASN A 59 -13.05 -7.35 -1.33
CA ASN A 59 -14.20 -6.88 -2.10
C ASN A 59 -15.33 -7.92 -2.13
N SER A 60 -16.47 -7.60 -1.51
CA SER A 60 -17.64 -8.50 -1.44
C SER A 60 -18.20 -8.93 -2.80
N GLN A 61 -18.03 -8.13 -3.86
CA GLN A 61 -18.44 -8.53 -5.22
C GLN A 61 -17.48 -9.53 -5.86
N ALA A 62 -16.20 -9.51 -5.47
CA ALA A 62 -15.23 -10.51 -5.90
C ALA A 62 -15.53 -11.87 -5.25
N GLU A 63 -16.00 -11.87 -3.99
CA GLU A 63 -16.45 -13.07 -3.28
C GLU A 63 -17.63 -13.77 -3.99
N GLU A 64 -18.61 -13.00 -4.48
CA GLU A 64 -19.73 -13.55 -5.26
C GLU A 64 -19.30 -14.16 -6.60
N ALA A 65 -18.23 -13.64 -7.21
CA ALA A 65 -17.68 -14.12 -8.49
C ALA A 65 -16.70 -15.29 -8.34
N ALA A 66 -16.18 -15.55 -7.13
CA ALA A 66 -15.12 -16.53 -6.87
C ALA A 66 -15.54 -17.97 -7.21
N ASN A 67 -16.72 -18.40 -6.75
CA ASN A 67 -17.17 -19.79 -6.91
C ASN A 67 -17.33 -20.24 -8.38
N PRO A 68 -18.00 -19.48 -9.27
CA PRO A 68 -18.09 -19.84 -10.69
C PRO A 68 -16.73 -19.91 -11.40
N VAL A 69 -15.79 -19.03 -11.03
CA VAL A 69 -14.44 -19.02 -11.62
C VAL A 69 -13.66 -20.24 -11.16
N GLY A 70 -13.73 -20.59 -9.87
CA GLY A 70 -13.13 -21.81 -9.32
C GLY A 70 -13.58 -23.09 -10.02
N ASP A 71 -14.90 -23.26 -10.19
CA ASP A 71 -15.45 -24.40 -10.92
C ASP A 71 -14.91 -24.47 -12.35
N GLN A 72 -14.85 -23.33 -13.05
CA GLN A 72 -14.35 -23.28 -14.41
C GLN A 72 -12.87 -23.66 -14.49
N ILE A 73 -12.02 -23.09 -13.62
CA ILE A 73 -10.59 -23.40 -13.57
C ILE A 73 -10.38 -24.88 -13.27
N TYR A 74 -11.10 -25.44 -12.30
CA TYR A 74 -11.02 -26.85 -11.96
C TYR A 74 -11.35 -27.77 -13.15
N GLN A 75 -12.41 -27.47 -13.91
CA GLN A 75 -12.76 -28.25 -15.11
C GLN A 75 -11.67 -28.20 -16.19
N VAL A 76 -11.05 -27.02 -16.40
CA VAL A 76 -9.97 -26.89 -17.39
C VAL A 76 -8.72 -27.65 -16.94
N LEU A 77 -8.39 -27.66 -15.64
CA LEU A 77 -7.28 -28.44 -15.09
C LEU A 77 -7.52 -29.95 -15.25
N ARG A 78 -8.76 -30.42 -15.00
CA ARG A 78 -9.12 -31.82 -15.24
C ARG A 78 -9.05 -32.21 -16.72
N ALA A 79 -9.58 -31.37 -17.61
CA ALA A 79 -9.50 -31.61 -19.04
C ALA A 79 -8.05 -31.71 -19.54
N TYR A 80 -7.15 -30.86 -19.02
CA TYR A 80 -5.72 -30.96 -19.32
C TYR A 80 -5.10 -32.26 -18.78
N ALA A 81 -5.45 -32.66 -17.56
CA ALA A 81 -4.93 -33.90 -16.97
C ALA A 81 -5.35 -35.15 -17.77
N GLU A 82 -6.53 -35.13 -18.41
CA GLU A 82 -7.02 -36.19 -19.30
C GLU A 82 -6.35 -36.19 -20.68
N ASP A 83 -6.05 -35.01 -21.24
CA ASP A 83 -5.41 -34.85 -22.56
C ASP A 83 -4.24 -33.84 -22.52
N PRO A 84 -3.05 -34.24 -22.01
CA PRO A 84 -1.92 -33.34 -21.74
C PRO A 84 -1.10 -33.05 -23.01
N THR A 85 -1.74 -32.45 -24.01
CA THR A 85 -1.07 -32.02 -25.26
C THR A 85 -0.39 -30.65 -25.08
N PRO A 86 0.68 -30.35 -25.85
CA PRO A 86 1.31 -29.03 -25.86
C PRO A 86 0.33 -27.89 -26.18
N GLU A 87 -0.65 -28.14 -27.03
CA GLU A 87 -1.71 -27.20 -27.38
C GLU A 87 -2.62 -26.92 -26.18
N ASN A 88 -3.07 -27.96 -25.45
CA ASN A 88 -3.90 -27.80 -24.26
C ASN A 88 -3.13 -27.11 -23.12
N ALA A 89 -1.84 -27.42 -22.94
CA ALA A 89 -0.99 -26.73 -21.96
C ALA A 89 -0.85 -25.23 -22.29
N THR A 90 -0.77 -24.87 -23.58
CA THR A 90 -0.72 -23.48 -24.05
C THR A 90 -2.02 -22.74 -23.77
N MET A 91 -3.17 -23.36 -24.07
CA MET A 91 -4.48 -22.75 -23.79
C MET A 91 -4.73 -22.56 -22.30
N LEU A 92 -4.39 -23.57 -21.49
CA LEU A 92 -4.49 -23.48 -20.04
C LEU A 92 -3.60 -22.34 -19.51
N TYR A 93 -2.34 -22.25 -19.95
CA TYR A 93 -1.45 -21.15 -19.55
C TYR A 93 -2.04 -19.77 -19.85
N MET A 94 -2.58 -19.56 -21.06
CA MET A 94 -3.20 -18.27 -21.44
C MET A 94 -4.38 -17.93 -20.52
N GLY A 95 -5.24 -18.90 -20.20
CA GLY A 95 -6.35 -18.70 -19.27
C GLY A 95 -5.88 -18.32 -17.86
N ILE A 96 -4.96 -19.11 -17.29
CA ILE A 96 -4.43 -18.86 -15.95
C ILE A 96 -3.69 -17.52 -15.86
N SER A 97 -2.85 -17.20 -16.85
CA SER A 97 -2.05 -15.96 -16.84
C SER A 97 -2.85 -14.67 -16.83
N SER A 98 -4.15 -14.74 -17.15
CA SER A 98 -5.06 -13.59 -17.21
C SER A 98 -6.14 -13.60 -16.12
N THR A 99 -6.14 -14.62 -15.26
CA THR A 99 -7.14 -14.79 -14.20
C THR A 99 -6.45 -14.67 -12.84
N PRO A 100 -6.83 -13.67 -12.00
CA PRO A 100 -6.23 -13.51 -10.68
C PRO A 100 -6.44 -14.77 -9.81
N CYS A 101 -5.33 -15.34 -9.32
CA CYS A 101 -5.34 -16.60 -8.57
C CYS A 101 -6.10 -16.49 -7.25
N ILE A 102 -6.09 -15.29 -6.63
CA ILE A 102 -6.79 -15.00 -5.38
C ILE A 102 -8.30 -15.29 -5.46
N LEU A 103 -8.90 -15.22 -6.65
CA LEU A 103 -10.34 -15.39 -6.84
C LEU A 103 -10.80 -16.84 -6.81
N TYR A 104 -9.90 -17.81 -6.95
CA TYR A 104 -10.32 -19.20 -7.19
C TYR A 104 -9.51 -20.27 -6.46
N TYR A 105 -8.40 -19.91 -5.80
CA TYR A 105 -7.51 -20.92 -5.20
C TYR A 105 -8.20 -21.74 -4.10
N GLU A 106 -9.08 -21.16 -3.30
CA GLU A 106 -9.79 -21.88 -2.22
C GLU A 106 -10.73 -22.94 -2.77
N SER A 107 -11.61 -22.57 -3.71
CA SER A 107 -12.51 -23.52 -4.38
C SER A 107 -11.74 -24.64 -5.09
N LEU A 108 -10.57 -24.31 -5.65
CA LEU A 108 -9.71 -25.29 -6.29
C LEU A 108 -9.12 -26.28 -5.27
N VAL A 109 -8.68 -25.80 -4.10
CA VAL A 109 -8.14 -26.64 -3.03
C VAL A 109 -9.22 -27.56 -2.47
N ASP A 110 -10.43 -27.06 -2.24
CA ASP A 110 -11.57 -27.87 -1.83
C ASP A 110 -11.83 -29.02 -2.84
N ALA A 111 -11.74 -28.73 -4.13
CA ALA A 111 -11.99 -29.71 -5.19
C ALA A 111 -10.84 -30.72 -5.43
N LEU A 112 -9.61 -30.42 -4.98
CA LEU A 112 -8.42 -31.23 -5.25
C LEU A 112 -7.76 -31.84 -4.01
N SER A 113 -8.10 -31.40 -2.80
CA SER A 113 -7.44 -31.83 -1.56
C SER A 113 -7.65 -33.30 -1.21
N GLU A 114 -8.77 -33.91 -1.65
CA GLU A 114 -9.11 -35.30 -1.37
C GLU A 114 -8.30 -36.33 -2.20
N ASP A 115 -7.79 -35.91 -3.36
CA ASP A 115 -7.14 -36.79 -4.33
C ASP A 115 -5.67 -36.42 -4.56
N ARG A 116 -4.88 -37.39 -5.02
CA ARG A 116 -3.51 -37.10 -5.49
C ARG A 116 -3.57 -36.27 -6.76
N ILE A 117 -2.77 -35.21 -6.81
CA ILE A 117 -2.59 -34.40 -8.01
C ILE A 117 -2.16 -35.28 -9.19
N PRO A 118 -2.88 -35.24 -10.34
CA PRO A 118 -2.50 -35.99 -11.53
C PRO A 118 -1.09 -35.66 -11.99
N GLN A 119 -0.30 -36.69 -12.35
CA GLN A 119 1.10 -36.52 -12.77
C GLN A 119 1.30 -35.46 -13.88
N PRO A 120 0.47 -35.40 -14.95
CA PRO A 120 0.65 -34.39 -15.99
C PRO A 120 0.43 -32.96 -15.48
N LEU A 121 -0.48 -32.78 -14.53
CA LEU A 121 -0.76 -31.49 -13.90
C LEU A 121 0.40 -31.08 -12.98
N TRP A 122 0.93 -32.01 -12.19
CA TRP A 122 2.11 -31.77 -11.36
C TRP A 122 3.33 -31.38 -12.19
N GLU A 123 3.61 -32.10 -13.27
CA GLU A 123 4.75 -31.81 -14.15
C GLU A 123 4.65 -30.42 -14.77
N LEU A 124 3.45 -30.00 -15.17
CA LEU A 124 3.22 -28.67 -15.72
C LEU A 124 3.34 -27.58 -14.64
N ALA A 125 2.75 -27.78 -13.46
CA ALA A 125 2.84 -26.84 -12.35
C ALA A 125 4.30 -26.66 -11.89
N ARG A 126 5.07 -27.75 -11.81
CA ARG A 126 6.50 -27.69 -11.51
C ARG A 126 7.27 -26.93 -12.58
N GLU A 127 6.95 -27.13 -13.87
CA GLU A 127 7.55 -26.35 -14.94
C GLU A 127 7.24 -24.86 -14.79
N TRP A 128 5.99 -24.51 -14.48
CA TRP A 128 5.60 -23.12 -14.27
C TRP A 128 6.24 -22.47 -13.04
N LEU A 129 6.38 -23.19 -11.94
CA LEU A 129 7.02 -22.69 -10.73
C LEU A 129 8.42 -22.11 -11.04
N TYR A 130 9.20 -22.81 -11.87
CA TYR A 130 10.59 -22.43 -12.15
C TYR A 130 10.80 -21.67 -13.45
N GLU A 131 9.85 -21.71 -14.40
CA GLU A 131 10.07 -21.17 -15.74
C GLU A 131 9.03 -20.16 -16.20
N ALA A 132 7.91 -20.00 -15.48
CA ALA A 132 6.86 -19.07 -15.90
C ALA A 132 7.25 -17.61 -15.66
N SER A 133 6.83 -16.77 -16.62
CA SER A 133 6.97 -15.32 -16.57
C SER A 133 5.68 -14.60 -16.23
N SER A 134 4.71 -15.26 -15.60
CA SER A 134 3.39 -14.71 -15.25
C SER A 134 3.12 -14.94 -13.77
N ARG A 135 2.85 -13.87 -13.00
CA ARG A 135 2.67 -13.99 -11.55
C ARG A 135 1.49 -14.87 -11.17
N GLU A 136 0.37 -14.75 -11.89
CA GLU A 136 -0.84 -15.56 -11.63
C GLU A 136 -0.59 -17.05 -11.88
N THR A 137 0.26 -17.37 -12.86
CA THR A 137 0.67 -18.75 -13.13
C THR A 137 1.57 -19.28 -12.02
N VAL A 138 2.49 -18.48 -11.49
CA VAL A 138 3.35 -18.86 -10.37
C VAL A 138 2.54 -19.03 -9.09
N LYS A 139 1.58 -18.14 -8.80
CA LYS A 139 0.65 -18.29 -7.66
C LYS A 139 -0.09 -19.62 -7.72
N LEU A 140 -0.66 -19.97 -8.88
CA LEU A 140 -1.30 -21.28 -9.05
C LEU A 140 -0.32 -22.45 -8.88
N ALA A 141 0.90 -22.32 -9.40
CA ALA A 141 1.93 -23.34 -9.22
C ALA A 141 2.27 -23.55 -7.73
N ILE A 142 2.37 -22.48 -6.94
CA ILE A 142 2.56 -22.54 -5.48
C ILE A 142 1.41 -23.31 -4.80
N VAL A 143 0.16 -23.00 -5.15
CA VAL A 143 -1.03 -23.70 -4.60
C VAL A 143 -0.99 -25.19 -4.94
N ILE A 144 -0.67 -25.54 -6.19
CA ILE A 144 -0.53 -26.95 -6.61
C ILE A 144 0.65 -27.63 -5.90
N CYS A 145 1.75 -26.93 -5.63
CA CYS A 145 2.84 -27.46 -4.80
C CYS A 145 2.35 -27.81 -3.39
N GLY A 146 1.55 -26.96 -2.74
CA GLY A 146 0.93 -27.26 -1.45
C GLY A 146 0.07 -28.52 -1.49
N LEU A 147 -0.82 -28.63 -2.48
CA LEU A 147 -1.66 -29.82 -2.68
C LEU A 147 -0.85 -31.09 -2.98
N TYR A 148 0.25 -30.96 -3.73
CA TYR A 148 1.15 -32.07 -4.02
C TYR A 148 1.86 -32.54 -2.73
N MET A 149 2.43 -31.60 -1.97
CA MET A 149 3.17 -31.85 -0.73
C MET A 149 2.30 -32.48 0.36
N LEU A 150 0.99 -32.17 0.39
CA LEU A 150 0.01 -32.75 1.32
C LEU A 150 0.00 -34.29 1.28
N ASN A 151 0.21 -34.89 0.10
CA ASN A 151 0.12 -36.34 -0.11
C ASN A 151 1.47 -37.00 -0.47
N GLU A 152 2.56 -36.23 -0.52
CA GLU A 152 3.90 -36.70 -0.87
C GLU A 152 4.60 -37.34 0.35
N GLN A 153 5.18 -38.51 0.13
CA GLN A 153 5.87 -39.30 1.16
C GLN A 153 7.39 -39.10 1.13
N ASP A 154 7.95 -38.63 0.02
CA ASP A 154 9.37 -38.30 -0.07
C ASP A 154 9.67 -36.96 0.63
N LEU A 155 10.17 -37.08 1.86
CA LEU A 155 10.57 -35.93 2.68
C LEU A 155 11.66 -35.06 2.03
N THR A 156 12.47 -35.63 1.13
CA THR A 156 13.50 -34.86 0.41
C THR A 156 12.85 -33.91 -0.60
N VAL A 157 11.81 -34.38 -1.29
CA VAL A 157 11.04 -33.58 -2.23
C VAL A 157 10.29 -32.48 -1.49
N ASN A 158 9.61 -32.81 -0.39
CA ASN A 158 8.92 -31.81 0.44
C ASN A 158 9.88 -30.75 0.99
N TRP A 159 11.05 -31.17 1.47
CA TRP A 159 12.07 -30.24 1.96
C TRP A 159 12.57 -29.31 0.85
N GLN A 160 12.89 -29.84 -0.34
CA GLN A 160 13.37 -29.04 -1.46
C GLN A 160 12.31 -28.04 -1.94
N LEU A 161 11.06 -28.49 -2.11
CA LEU A 161 9.95 -27.62 -2.50
C LEU A 161 9.72 -26.54 -1.44
N LYS A 162 9.73 -26.88 -0.15
CA LYS A 162 9.65 -25.89 0.92
C LYS A 162 10.75 -24.84 0.79
N GLN A 163 12.01 -25.23 0.57
CA GLN A 163 13.10 -24.25 0.39
C GLN A 163 12.88 -23.33 -0.81
N ASP A 164 12.39 -23.87 -1.93
CA ASP A 164 12.10 -23.07 -3.12
C ASP A 164 10.90 -22.12 -2.90
N LEU A 165 9.86 -22.58 -2.21
CA LEU A 165 8.74 -21.73 -1.81
C LEU A 165 9.17 -20.62 -0.84
N MET A 166 10.08 -20.91 0.10
CA MET A 166 10.63 -19.88 1.00
C MET A 166 11.38 -18.77 0.24
N ILE A 167 12.07 -19.10 -0.85
CA ILE A 167 12.68 -18.07 -1.73
C ILE A 167 11.59 -17.17 -2.34
N LEU A 168 10.49 -17.74 -2.82
CA LEU A 168 9.38 -16.96 -3.37
C LEU A 168 8.71 -16.08 -2.30
N SER A 169 8.62 -16.55 -1.05
CA SER A 169 8.02 -15.79 0.06
C SER A 169 8.76 -14.50 0.43
N ARG A 170 9.98 -14.29 -0.08
CA ARG A 170 10.74 -13.03 0.03
C ARG A 170 10.17 -11.90 -0.82
N CYS A 171 9.26 -12.20 -1.75
CA CYS A 171 8.56 -11.22 -2.55
C CYS A 171 7.11 -11.11 -2.04
N GLU A 172 6.68 -9.89 -1.70
CA GLU A 172 5.38 -9.63 -1.08
C GLU A 172 4.21 -10.21 -1.90
N GLU A 173 4.34 -10.28 -3.24
CA GLU A 173 3.36 -10.84 -4.17
C GLU A 173 3.02 -12.32 -3.89
N PHE A 174 3.97 -13.09 -3.35
CA PHE A 174 3.84 -14.54 -3.20
C PHE A 174 3.79 -14.99 -1.73
N THR A 175 4.10 -14.13 -0.78
CA THR A 175 4.20 -14.50 0.64
C THR A 175 2.91 -15.15 1.17
N SER A 176 1.74 -14.58 0.89
CA SER A 176 0.44 -15.13 1.31
C SER A 176 0.16 -16.52 0.72
N PHE A 177 0.42 -16.71 -0.58
CA PHE A 177 0.25 -17.99 -1.26
C PHE A 177 1.23 -19.06 -0.73
N VAL A 178 2.46 -18.66 -0.39
CA VAL A 178 3.44 -19.59 0.20
C VAL A 178 3.02 -19.99 1.61
N ILE A 179 2.60 -19.03 2.46
CA ILE A 179 2.04 -19.32 3.79
C ILE A 179 0.91 -20.34 3.66
N TYR A 180 -0.05 -20.05 2.77
CA TYR A 180 -1.19 -20.93 2.53
C TYR A 180 -0.77 -22.33 2.07
N ALA A 181 0.13 -22.44 1.07
CA ALA A 181 0.59 -23.73 0.56
C ALA A 181 1.33 -24.57 1.63
N LEU A 182 2.14 -23.93 2.48
CA LEU A 182 2.84 -24.60 3.57
C LEU A 182 1.90 -24.97 4.71
N GLU A 183 0.89 -24.16 5.01
CA GLU A 183 -0.14 -24.49 6.00
C GLU A 183 -0.99 -25.69 5.54
N LEU A 184 -1.48 -25.62 4.29
CA LEU A 184 -2.23 -26.69 3.63
C LEU A 184 -1.49 -28.03 3.67
N SER A 185 -0.17 -28.02 3.43
CA SER A 185 0.67 -29.23 3.43
C SER A 185 1.23 -29.63 4.79
N HIS A 186 0.82 -28.94 5.87
CA HIS A 186 1.34 -29.13 7.24
C HIS A 186 2.87 -29.01 7.33
N GLN A 187 3.47 -28.15 6.50
CA GLN A 187 4.91 -27.87 6.46
C GLN A 187 5.28 -26.50 7.04
N LEU A 188 4.32 -25.64 7.35
CA LEU A 188 4.57 -24.32 7.93
C LEU A 188 5.00 -24.42 9.40
N GLU A 189 6.15 -23.85 9.74
CA GLU A 189 6.68 -23.75 11.09
C GLU A 189 6.80 -22.28 11.50
N GLN A 190 6.72 -21.98 12.82
CA GLN A 190 6.89 -20.62 13.34
C GLN A 190 8.20 -19.94 12.89
N LYS A 191 9.28 -20.72 12.74
CA LYS A 191 10.57 -20.19 12.26
C LYS A 191 10.51 -19.72 10.81
N ASP A 192 9.63 -20.30 9.98
CA ASP A 192 9.45 -19.90 8.58
C ASP A 192 8.70 -18.57 8.53
N LEU A 193 7.66 -18.42 9.34
CA LEU A 193 6.92 -17.16 9.49
C LEU A 193 7.82 -16.06 10.06
N TRP A 194 8.62 -16.36 11.08
CA TRP A 194 9.61 -15.43 11.61
C TRP A 194 10.61 -15.01 10.54
N ASP A 195 11.08 -15.96 9.75
CA ASP A 195 11.95 -15.68 8.62
C ASP A 195 11.24 -14.77 7.59
N MET A 196 9.97 -14.99 7.24
CA MET A 196 9.21 -14.05 6.39
C MET A 196 9.12 -12.64 7.00
N LEU A 197 8.82 -12.53 8.30
CA LEU A 197 8.73 -11.25 9.02
C LEU A 197 10.02 -10.43 8.96
N GLN A 198 11.18 -11.08 8.96
CA GLN A 198 12.49 -10.43 8.92
C GLN A 198 12.95 -10.04 7.52
N HIS A 199 12.22 -10.42 6.46
CA HIS A 199 12.67 -10.27 5.07
C HIS A 199 11.57 -9.77 4.12
N THR A 200 10.49 -9.24 4.69
CA THR A 200 9.39 -8.56 3.99
C THR A 200 9.09 -7.26 4.73
N SER A 201 8.48 -6.29 4.06
CA SER A 201 8.14 -4.99 4.65
C SER A 201 6.76 -4.47 4.26
N GLY A 202 6.06 -5.11 3.32
CA GLY A 202 4.75 -4.67 2.83
C GLY A 202 3.63 -5.67 3.14
N TRP A 203 2.84 -5.99 2.12
CA TRP A 203 1.69 -6.92 2.22
C TRP A 203 2.08 -8.31 2.70
N GLY A 204 3.23 -8.83 2.26
CA GLY A 204 3.76 -10.11 2.71
C GLY A 204 4.15 -10.10 4.19
N LYS A 205 4.73 -9.00 4.70
CA LYS A 205 4.98 -8.85 6.15
C LYS A 205 3.67 -8.89 6.93
N LEU A 206 2.66 -8.14 6.47
CA LEU A 206 1.33 -8.15 7.09
C LEU A 206 0.71 -9.56 7.12
N CYS A 207 0.78 -10.31 6.02
CA CYS A 207 0.30 -11.70 5.98
C CYS A 207 1.08 -12.61 6.94
N ALA A 208 2.41 -12.48 7.01
CA ALA A 208 3.22 -13.24 7.96
C ALA A 208 2.88 -12.88 9.42
N MET A 209 2.59 -11.61 9.72
CA MET A 209 2.13 -11.18 11.05
C MET A 209 0.76 -11.76 11.41
N GLN A 210 -0.16 -11.85 10.44
CA GLN A 210 -1.47 -12.46 10.68
C GLN A 210 -1.35 -13.96 11.00
N ALA A 211 -0.46 -14.67 10.31
CA ALA A 211 -0.24 -16.11 10.49
C ALA A 211 0.62 -16.45 11.72
N TYR A 212 1.56 -15.58 12.12
CA TYR A 212 2.47 -15.86 13.24
C TYR A 212 1.75 -15.86 14.59
N ASP A 213 2.04 -16.86 15.42
CA ASP A 213 1.55 -16.92 16.80
C ASP A 213 2.46 -16.12 17.76
N PHE A 214 2.07 -14.88 18.08
CA PHE A 214 2.72 -14.00 19.05
C PHE A 214 2.39 -14.39 20.52
N ALA A 215 2.56 -15.66 20.88
CA ALA A 215 2.27 -16.16 22.21
C ALA A 215 3.39 -15.85 23.23
N ALA A 216 4.65 -15.77 22.78
CA ALA A 216 5.79 -15.50 23.66
C ALA A 216 5.90 -14.01 24.01
N PRO A 217 6.26 -13.64 25.26
CA PRO A 217 6.44 -12.24 25.64
C PRO A 217 7.47 -11.48 24.80
N GLU A 218 8.58 -12.13 24.41
CA GLU A 218 9.57 -11.54 23.50
C GLU A 218 8.99 -11.19 22.13
N ASP A 219 8.12 -12.05 21.58
CA ASP A 219 7.49 -11.84 20.28
C ASP A 219 6.46 -10.70 20.36
N GLN A 220 5.70 -10.62 21.46
CA GLN A 220 4.78 -9.50 21.72
C GLN A 220 5.53 -8.18 21.86
N ALA A 221 6.67 -8.18 22.55
CA ALA A 221 7.51 -6.99 22.66
C ALA A 221 8.05 -6.56 21.27
N TRP A 222 8.48 -7.51 20.45
CA TRP A 222 8.87 -7.23 19.06
C TRP A 222 7.71 -6.65 18.25
N LEU A 223 6.51 -7.23 18.37
CA LEU A 223 5.31 -6.78 17.66
C LEU A 223 4.91 -5.34 18.04
N VAL A 224 5.06 -4.95 19.31
CA VAL A 224 4.79 -3.58 19.75
C VAL A 224 5.74 -2.59 19.08
N VAL A 225 7.02 -2.94 18.98
CA VAL A 225 8.05 -2.03 18.44
C VAL A 225 8.01 -1.98 16.92
N HIS A 226 7.85 -3.12 16.25
CA HIS A 226 8.04 -3.27 14.81
C HIS A 226 6.78 -3.56 14.00
N GLY A 227 5.63 -3.70 14.67
CA GLY A 227 4.40 -4.11 14.02
C GLY A 227 3.82 -3.06 13.08
N CYS A 228 4.12 -1.78 13.31
CA CYS A 228 3.74 -0.68 12.42
C CYS A 228 4.84 -0.33 11.40
N ASP A 229 5.98 -1.01 11.39
CA ASP A 229 7.07 -0.77 10.43
C ASP A 229 6.72 -1.44 9.08
N LEU A 230 5.79 -0.83 8.34
CA LEU A 230 5.30 -1.28 7.05
C LEU A 230 5.61 -0.24 5.96
N THR A 231 5.90 -0.69 4.76
CA THR A 231 6.04 0.18 3.57
C THR A 231 4.69 0.54 2.94
N ILE A 232 3.62 -0.12 3.38
CA ILE A 232 2.24 0.11 2.92
C ILE A 232 1.48 0.97 3.92
N ASP A 233 0.58 1.83 3.43
CA ASP A 233 -0.34 2.57 4.28
C ASP A 233 -1.54 1.68 4.66
N TYR A 234 -1.45 1.05 5.83
CA TYR A 234 -2.50 0.14 6.32
C TYR A 234 -2.81 0.37 7.80
N PRO A 235 -3.56 1.45 8.14
CA PRO A 235 -3.88 1.81 9.53
C PRO A 235 -4.56 0.69 10.33
N ALA A 236 -5.30 -0.20 9.66
CA ALA A 236 -5.97 -1.33 10.28
C ALA A 236 -5.01 -2.36 10.93
N VAL A 237 -3.69 -2.27 10.69
CA VAL A 237 -2.67 -3.07 11.40
C VAL A 237 -2.77 -2.90 12.92
N SER A 238 -3.20 -1.74 13.40
CA SER A 238 -3.35 -1.48 14.84
C SER A 238 -4.39 -2.41 15.49
N LEU A 239 -5.46 -2.75 14.79
CA LEU A 239 -6.50 -3.68 15.27
C LEU A 239 -5.92 -5.07 15.51
N MET A 240 -5.10 -5.54 14.57
CA MET A 240 -4.41 -6.82 14.71
C MET A 240 -3.47 -6.79 15.92
N ILE A 241 -2.69 -5.72 16.10
CA ILE A 241 -1.78 -5.62 17.25
C ILE A 241 -2.56 -5.60 18.57
N PHE A 242 -3.66 -4.87 18.68
CA PHE A 242 -4.53 -4.89 19.87
C PHE A 242 -5.14 -6.27 20.15
N SER A 243 -5.41 -7.07 19.11
CA SER A 243 -5.92 -8.44 19.28
C SER A 243 -4.87 -9.43 19.82
N ARG A 244 -3.57 -9.12 19.63
CA ARG A 244 -2.45 -10.00 20.01
C ARG A 244 -1.71 -9.55 21.26
N VAL A 245 -1.73 -8.26 21.57
CA VAL A 245 -0.99 -7.67 22.70
C VAL A 245 -1.91 -6.90 23.63
N ASN A 246 -1.80 -7.17 24.93
CA ASN A 246 -2.53 -6.41 25.95
C ASN A 246 -1.85 -5.06 26.24
N ILE A 247 -1.98 -4.12 25.30
CA ILE A 247 -1.45 -2.75 25.42
C ILE A 247 -1.90 -2.07 26.74
N PRO A 248 -3.16 -2.19 27.21
CA PRO A 248 -3.56 -1.63 28.51
C PRO A 248 -2.76 -2.16 29.70
N ALA A 249 -2.32 -3.43 29.66
CA ALA A 249 -1.48 -4.01 30.70
C ALA A 249 -0.05 -3.46 30.63
N LEU A 250 0.53 -3.37 29.43
CA LEU A 250 1.87 -2.77 29.23
C LEU A 250 1.91 -1.32 29.74
N LEU A 251 0.90 -0.51 29.41
CA LEU A 251 0.79 0.86 29.88
C LEU A 251 0.54 0.99 31.39
N SER A 252 0.17 -0.11 32.07
CA SER A 252 -0.01 -0.13 33.52
C SER A 252 1.29 -0.42 34.27
N GLU A 253 2.36 -0.82 33.57
CA GLU A 253 3.68 -0.96 34.18
C GLU A 253 4.20 0.40 34.66
N PRO A 254 5.02 0.44 35.74
CA PRO A 254 5.53 1.70 36.28
C PRO A 254 6.45 2.47 35.33
N HIS A 255 7.13 1.75 34.43
CA HIS A 255 8.04 2.31 33.45
C HIS A 255 7.91 1.52 32.15
N LEU A 256 7.98 2.24 31.04
CA LEU A 256 7.93 1.71 29.69
C LEU A 256 9.21 2.15 28.98
N GLU A 257 9.97 1.19 28.44
CA GLU A 257 11.21 1.51 27.72
C GLU A 257 10.91 2.32 26.45
N HIS A 258 11.81 3.23 26.09
CA HIS A 258 11.58 4.19 24.99
C HIS A 258 11.14 3.54 23.66
N PRO A 259 11.75 2.43 23.18
CA PRO A 259 11.28 1.79 21.95
C PRO A 259 9.84 1.26 22.04
N GLN A 260 9.42 0.79 23.21
CA GLN A 260 8.04 0.33 23.42
C GLN A 260 7.07 1.52 23.46
N PHE A 261 7.48 2.65 24.04
CA PHE A 261 6.71 3.89 24.00
C PHE A 261 6.52 4.40 22.57
N GLN A 262 7.57 4.39 21.75
CA GLN A 262 7.51 4.77 20.34
C GLN A 262 6.61 3.81 19.54
N GLY A 263 6.76 2.51 19.76
CA GLY A 263 5.89 1.49 19.17
C GLY A 263 4.41 1.72 19.50
N ILE A 264 4.07 1.94 20.77
CA ILE A 264 2.70 2.27 21.19
C ILE A 264 2.23 3.59 20.59
N SER A 265 3.11 4.58 20.44
CA SER A 265 2.77 5.86 19.79
C SER A 265 2.36 5.64 18.33
N HIS A 266 3.11 4.83 17.58
CA HIS A 266 2.75 4.47 16.20
C HIS A 266 1.46 3.65 16.12
N ILE A 267 1.23 2.72 17.04
CA ILE A 267 -0.02 1.94 17.12
C ILE A 267 -1.23 2.87 17.34
N LEU A 268 -1.11 3.84 18.25
CA LEU A 268 -2.19 4.79 18.55
C LEU A 268 -2.46 5.75 17.38
N LEU A 269 -1.41 6.24 16.71
CA LEU A 269 -1.56 7.06 15.50
C LEU A 269 -2.27 6.30 14.37
N ASN A 270 -1.85 5.06 14.09
CA ASN A 270 -2.51 4.20 13.10
C ASN A 270 -3.96 3.92 13.52
N TYR A 271 -4.23 3.70 14.80
CA TYR A 271 -5.58 3.48 15.27
C TYR A 271 -6.47 4.72 15.10
N LEU A 272 -5.99 5.92 15.43
CA LEU A 272 -6.72 7.16 15.19
C LEU A 272 -6.98 7.38 13.70
N ALA A 273 -5.98 7.17 12.84
CA ALA A 273 -6.13 7.25 11.38
C ALA A 273 -7.18 6.25 10.87
N PHE A 274 -7.15 5.02 11.38
CA PHE A 274 -8.16 4.01 11.08
C PHE A 274 -9.57 4.46 11.48
N LEU A 275 -9.76 4.99 12.70
CA LEU A 275 -11.08 5.45 13.17
C LEU A 275 -11.62 6.64 12.36
N LEU A 276 -10.74 7.53 11.90
CA LEU A 276 -11.09 8.66 11.04
C LEU A 276 -11.42 8.24 9.60
N GLY A 277 -10.67 7.27 9.04
CA GLY A 277 -10.89 6.77 7.68
C GLY A 277 -12.09 5.81 7.56
N PHE A 278 -12.36 5.01 8.60
CA PHE A 278 -13.36 3.94 8.54
C PHE A 278 -14.81 4.43 8.61
N GLN A 279 -15.06 5.66 9.06
CA GLN A 279 -16.40 6.25 9.00
C GLN A 279 -16.96 6.38 7.56
N GLN A 280 -16.11 6.29 6.53
CA GLN A 280 -16.55 6.36 5.13
C GLN A 280 -17.02 5.00 4.57
N LEU A 281 -16.85 3.90 5.29
CA LEU A 281 -17.31 2.57 4.90
C LEU A 281 -18.49 2.18 5.80
N GLU A 282 -19.65 1.93 5.21
CA GLU A 282 -20.82 1.39 5.92
C GLU A 282 -20.49 -0.01 6.47
N ALA A 283 -19.91 -0.08 7.66
CA ALA A 283 -19.64 -1.35 8.33
C ALA A 283 -20.96 -1.97 8.84
N PRO A 284 -21.14 -3.29 8.75
CA PRO A 284 -22.29 -3.97 9.34
C PRO A 284 -22.40 -3.68 10.84
N GLU A 285 -23.60 -3.35 11.32
CA GLU A 285 -23.89 -2.93 12.71
C GLU A 285 -23.43 -3.92 13.82
N ASP A 286 -23.04 -5.15 13.48
CA ASP A 286 -22.74 -6.23 14.43
C ASP A 286 -21.25 -6.40 14.80
N ASP A 287 -20.31 -5.77 14.10
CA ASP A 287 -18.88 -5.78 14.47
C ASP A 287 -18.56 -4.61 15.41
N LYS A 288 -18.64 -4.88 16.71
CA LYS A 288 -18.44 -3.88 17.77
C LYS A 288 -17.02 -3.31 17.76
N MET A 289 -16.86 -2.16 17.11
CA MET A 289 -15.81 -1.20 17.44
C MET A 289 -16.31 -0.26 18.56
N PRO A 290 -15.45 0.21 19.48
CA PRO A 290 -14.00 0.01 19.51
C PRO A 290 -13.55 -1.30 20.17
N VAL A 291 -12.41 -1.82 19.71
CA VAL A 291 -11.73 -3.01 20.28
C VAL A 291 -11.17 -2.74 21.69
N ILE A 292 -10.97 -1.47 22.04
CA ILE A 292 -10.37 -1.02 23.31
C ILE A 292 -11.12 0.18 23.92
N ASP A 293 -10.97 0.36 25.23
CA ASP A 293 -11.32 1.62 25.91
C ASP A 293 -10.25 2.67 25.59
N LEU A 294 -10.45 3.37 24.46
CA LEU A 294 -9.47 4.31 23.91
C LEU A 294 -9.12 5.42 24.91
N PHE A 295 -10.12 5.97 25.62
CA PHE A 295 -9.88 7.04 26.59
C PHE A 295 -8.93 6.58 27.71
N SER A 296 -9.21 5.42 28.31
CA SER A 296 -8.37 4.85 29.37
C SER A 296 -6.96 4.50 28.89
N VAL A 297 -6.83 4.00 27.66
CA VAL A 297 -5.53 3.72 27.04
C VAL A 297 -4.73 5.01 26.85
N MET A 298 -5.34 6.05 26.31
CA MET A 298 -4.70 7.36 26.10
C MET A 298 -4.29 8.00 27.44
N GLU A 299 -5.13 7.94 28.48
CA GLU A 299 -4.78 8.45 29.82
C GLU A 299 -3.54 7.74 30.41
N LYS A 300 -3.39 6.44 30.19
CA LYS A 300 -2.20 5.70 30.66
C LYS A 300 -0.99 6.02 29.80
N PHE A 301 -1.15 6.11 28.48
CA PHE A 301 -0.10 6.51 27.56
C PHE A 301 0.47 7.89 27.91
N LEU A 302 -0.40 8.86 28.23
CA LEU A 302 -0.01 10.22 28.62
C LEU A 302 0.85 10.29 29.89
N LYS A 303 0.72 9.31 30.80
CA LYS A 303 1.61 9.21 31.97
C LYS A 303 3.05 8.89 31.56
N HIS A 304 3.23 7.99 30.60
CA HIS A 304 4.55 7.63 30.07
C HIS A 304 5.09 8.74 29.15
N ALA A 305 4.22 9.44 28.42
CA ALA A 305 4.62 10.57 27.58
C ALA A 305 5.33 11.68 28.37
N GLN A 306 5.06 11.82 29.68
CA GLN A 306 5.78 12.78 30.55
C GLN A 306 7.30 12.53 30.58
N GLU A 307 7.75 11.29 30.39
CA GLU A 307 9.17 10.95 30.36
C GLU A 307 9.82 11.30 29.02
N TYR A 308 9.09 11.13 27.91
CA TYR A 308 9.64 11.16 26.55
C TYR A 308 9.28 12.41 25.73
N HIS A 309 8.31 13.23 26.15
CA HIS A 309 7.81 14.41 25.40
C HIS A 309 8.85 15.47 25.00
N THR A 310 10.09 15.37 25.48
CA THR A 310 11.19 16.28 25.09
C THR A 310 11.96 15.83 23.86
N ASP A 311 11.77 14.57 23.43
CA ASP A 311 12.28 14.07 22.16
C ASP A 311 11.46 14.64 20.99
N LEU A 312 12.14 14.95 19.89
CA LEU A 312 11.53 15.61 18.73
C LEU A 312 10.49 14.73 18.03
N MET A 313 10.77 13.44 17.87
CA MET A 313 9.89 12.52 17.16
C MET A 313 8.69 12.15 18.03
N ASP A 314 8.91 12.00 19.33
CA ASP A 314 7.81 11.80 20.28
C ASP A 314 6.91 13.03 20.37
N GLY A 315 7.50 14.24 20.44
CA GLY A 315 6.75 15.49 20.38
C GLY A 315 5.91 15.63 19.11
N ALA A 316 6.46 15.23 17.96
CA ALA A 316 5.74 15.18 16.69
C ALA A 316 4.57 14.17 16.72
N ALA A 317 4.77 12.98 17.30
CA ALA A 317 3.71 12.00 17.47
C ALA A 317 2.57 12.53 18.36
N LEU A 318 2.90 13.19 19.49
CA LEU A 318 1.91 13.74 20.41
C LEU A 318 1.07 14.86 19.77
N ILE A 319 1.67 15.76 18.98
CA ILE A 319 0.90 16.81 18.29
C ILE A 319 0.03 16.22 17.17
N ASN A 320 0.51 15.21 16.45
CA ASN A 320 -0.29 14.52 15.43
C ASN A 320 -1.49 13.77 16.06
N MET A 321 -1.32 13.18 17.26
CA MET A 321 -2.45 12.61 18.01
C MET A 321 -3.47 13.70 18.38
N ALA A 322 -3.00 14.88 18.80
CA ALA A 322 -3.90 16.00 19.12
C ALA A 322 -4.67 16.47 17.88
N GLU A 323 -4.04 16.53 16.71
CA GLU A 323 -4.70 16.82 15.43
C GLU A 323 -5.73 15.77 15.03
N GLY A 324 -5.41 14.48 15.16
CA GLY A 324 -6.37 13.40 14.94
C GLY A 324 -7.60 13.54 15.84
N LEU A 325 -7.40 13.84 17.12
CA LEU A 325 -8.50 14.09 18.06
C LEU A 325 -9.29 15.38 17.75
N ARG A 326 -8.65 16.43 17.24
CA ARG A 326 -9.35 17.64 16.74
C ARG A 326 -10.22 17.30 15.53
N THR A 327 -9.70 16.53 14.59
CA THR A 327 -10.44 16.03 13.42
C THR A 327 -11.66 15.22 13.87
N MET A 328 -11.50 14.32 14.86
CA MET A 328 -12.64 13.59 15.44
C MET A 328 -13.72 14.51 16.03
N VAL A 329 -13.33 15.66 16.60
CA VAL A 329 -14.29 16.65 17.12
C VAL A 329 -15.00 17.40 15.99
N GLU A 330 -14.26 17.77 14.95
CA GLU A 330 -14.78 18.49 13.78
C GLU A 330 -15.75 17.63 12.95
N ASP A 331 -15.43 16.35 12.80
CA ASP A 331 -16.23 15.37 12.05
C ASP A 331 -17.33 14.71 12.90
N GLU A 332 -17.46 15.11 14.18
CA GLU A 332 -18.46 14.60 15.11
C GLU A 332 -18.39 13.08 15.37
N CYS A 333 -17.16 12.52 15.43
CA CYS A 333 -16.88 11.09 15.60
C CYS A 333 -17.08 10.59 17.04
N TRP A 334 -18.34 10.52 17.50
CA TRP A 334 -18.67 10.23 18.91
C TRP A 334 -18.75 8.75 19.29
N ASP A 335 -18.63 7.83 18.34
CA ASP A 335 -18.76 6.39 18.59
C ASP A 335 -17.63 5.83 19.46
N TYR A 336 -16.48 6.50 19.50
CA TYR A 336 -15.26 6.03 20.17
C TYR A 336 -14.85 6.90 21.36
N LEU A 337 -14.99 8.22 21.23
CA LEU A 337 -14.68 9.20 22.27
C LEU A 337 -15.77 10.26 22.29
N THR A 338 -16.21 10.66 23.48
CA THR A 338 -17.09 11.83 23.60
C THR A 338 -16.31 13.12 23.33
N MET A 339 -17.00 14.18 22.90
CA MET A 339 -16.42 15.52 22.74
C MET A 339 -15.61 15.98 23.98
N ASN A 340 -16.12 15.73 25.18
CA ASN A 340 -15.42 16.08 26.43
C ASN A 340 -14.12 15.29 26.60
N GLN A 341 -14.13 13.99 26.28
CA GLN A 341 -12.94 13.15 26.34
C GLN A 341 -11.89 13.60 25.33
N CYS A 342 -12.28 13.91 24.09
CA CYS A 342 -11.36 14.46 23.10
C CYS A 342 -10.72 15.76 23.60
N HIS A 343 -11.49 16.72 24.12
CA HIS A 343 -10.93 17.97 24.64
C HIS A 343 -10.00 17.79 25.85
N ILE A 344 -10.27 16.83 26.73
CA ILE A 344 -9.35 16.48 27.84
C ILE A 344 -8.01 15.99 27.26
N LEU A 345 -8.07 15.00 26.36
CA LEU A 345 -6.86 14.41 25.76
C LEU A 345 -6.06 15.43 24.94
N ILE A 346 -6.72 16.24 24.11
CA ILE A 346 -6.10 17.33 23.35
C ILE A 346 -5.36 18.27 24.32
N SER A 347 -6.03 18.70 25.39
CA SER A 347 -5.42 19.62 26.36
C SER A 347 -4.19 19.02 27.04
N GLU A 348 -4.19 17.72 27.36
CA GLU A 348 -3.06 17.05 28.01
C GLU A 348 -1.89 16.86 27.04
N LEU A 349 -2.15 16.41 25.80
CA LEU A 349 -1.15 16.28 24.74
C LEU A 349 -0.48 17.63 24.45
N GLU A 350 -1.29 18.66 24.20
CA GLU A 350 -0.80 20.02 23.92
C GLU A 350 -0.01 20.59 25.10
N THR A 351 -0.41 20.31 26.36
CA THR A 351 0.35 20.75 27.54
C THR A 351 1.77 20.17 27.55
N LEU A 352 1.94 18.90 27.19
CA LEU A 352 3.25 18.27 27.08
C LEU A 352 4.06 18.89 25.94
N VAL A 353 3.46 18.99 24.75
CA VAL A 353 4.14 19.53 23.56
C VAL A 353 4.55 20.98 23.76
N PHE A 354 3.67 21.86 24.25
CA PHE A 354 3.97 23.28 24.45
C PHE A 354 4.88 23.58 25.66
N SER A 355 5.29 22.56 26.42
CA SER A 355 6.30 22.72 27.48
C SER A 355 7.71 22.98 26.94
N GLN A 356 7.96 22.71 25.65
CA GLN A 356 9.25 22.83 24.99
C GLN A 356 9.27 23.99 23.97
N ASP A 357 10.45 24.58 23.77
CA ASP A 357 10.72 25.43 22.61
C ASP A 357 11.23 24.57 21.45
N TRP A 358 10.33 24.20 20.55
CA TRP A 358 10.63 23.30 19.44
C TRP A 358 11.36 23.95 18.28
N LEU A 359 11.25 25.27 18.11
CA LEU A 359 11.76 25.96 16.92
C LEU A 359 13.27 25.74 16.68
N PRO A 360 14.15 25.75 17.70
CA PRO A 360 15.56 25.41 17.52
C PRO A 360 15.78 23.97 17.04
N GLN A 361 15.05 23.01 17.59
CA GLN A 361 15.19 21.58 17.25
C GLN A 361 14.64 21.30 15.84
N ILE A 362 13.47 21.84 15.52
CA ILE A 362 12.87 21.75 14.18
C ILE A 362 13.85 22.29 13.13
N ARG A 363 14.38 23.50 13.33
CA ARG A 363 15.34 24.11 12.41
C ARG A 363 16.61 23.28 12.20
N ALA A 364 17.05 22.57 13.24
CA ALA A 364 18.24 21.73 13.17
C ALA A 364 17.99 20.41 12.44
N ASN A 365 16.74 19.94 12.38
CA ASN A 365 16.38 18.60 11.92
C ASN A 365 15.39 18.61 10.74
N LEU A 366 15.36 19.67 9.92
CA LEU A 366 14.55 19.70 8.68
C LEU A 366 15.01 18.67 7.64
N LEU A 367 16.21 18.11 7.80
CA LEU A 367 16.77 17.08 6.91
C LEU A 367 17.18 15.86 7.72
N GLU A 368 16.94 14.70 7.13
CA GLU A 368 17.50 13.42 7.57
C GLU A 368 19.02 13.38 7.37
N PRO A 369 19.74 12.44 8.04
CA PRO A 369 21.18 12.25 7.86
C PRO A 369 21.60 11.97 6.41
N ASP A 370 20.71 11.35 5.62
CA ASP A 370 20.91 11.07 4.19
C ASP A 370 20.62 12.26 3.27
N GLY A 371 20.11 13.37 3.82
CA GLY A 371 19.83 14.62 3.12
C GLY A 371 18.40 14.76 2.59
N ARG A 372 17.54 13.75 2.75
CA ARG A 372 16.09 13.84 2.47
C ARG A 372 15.42 14.83 3.42
N VAL A 373 14.27 15.38 3.02
CA VAL A 373 13.47 16.24 3.90
C VAL A 373 12.83 15.37 4.98
N ASN A 374 12.99 15.77 6.25
CA ASN A 374 12.26 15.15 7.34
C ASN A 374 10.85 15.74 7.38
N LEU A 375 9.92 15.10 6.67
CA LEU A 375 8.53 15.57 6.55
C LEU A 375 7.79 15.57 7.89
N ILE A 376 8.11 14.65 8.80
CA ILE A 376 7.49 14.59 10.14
C ILE A 376 7.79 15.89 10.92
N VAL A 377 9.05 16.34 10.90
CA VAL A 377 9.48 17.58 11.56
C VAL A 377 8.90 18.82 10.87
N VAL A 378 8.74 18.79 9.55
CA VAL A 378 8.07 19.87 8.81
C VAL A 378 6.60 19.96 9.20
N HIS A 379 5.86 18.85 9.20
CA HIS A 379 4.47 18.80 9.64
C HIS A 379 4.30 19.28 11.08
N MET A 380 5.18 18.86 12.00
CA MET A 380 5.17 19.34 13.38
C MET A 380 5.28 20.87 13.47
N ALA A 381 6.11 21.50 12.63
CA ALA A 381 6.23 22.95 12.61
C ALA A 381 4.91 23.64 12.19
N TYR A 382 4.20 23.07 11.22
CA TYR A 382 2.90 23.58 10.76
C TYR A 382 1.82 23.37 11.82
N ALA A 383 1.77 22.19 12.43
CA ALA A 383 0.84 21.87 13.54
C ALA A 383 1.00 22.82 14.74
N LEU A 384 2.21 23.35 14.95
CA LEU A 384 2.55 24.31 16.00
C LEU A 384 2.48 25.79 15.57
N ASP A 385 2.03 26.09 14.34
CA ASP A 385 2.00 27.45 13.76
C ASP A 385 3.36 28.17 13.80
N LEU A 386 4.44 27.43 13.53
CA LEU A 386 5.81 27.94 13.50
C LEU A 386 6.24 28.31 12.07
N ASP A 387 6.56 29.60 11.84
CA ASP A 387 7.03 30.06 10.52
C ASP A 387 8.46 29.56 10.20
N ILE A 388 8.53 28.43 9.48
CA ILE A 388 9.75 27.85 8.92
C ILE A 388 9.88 28.05 7.40
N HIS A 389 9.02 28.87 6.79
CA HIS A 389 8.97 29.05 5.34
C HIS A 389 10.32 29.50 4.77
N ARG A 390 11.08 30.35 5.49
CA ARG A 390 12.37 30.84 4.98
C ARG A 390 13.38 29.69 4.84
N GLU A 391 13.38 28.78 5.78
CA GLU A 391 14.25 27.61 5.86
C GLU A 391 13.89 26.64 4.74
N LEU A 392 12.62 26.26 4.60
CA LEU A 392 12.12 25.42 3.51
C LEU A 392 12.42 26.02 2.13
N TRP A 393 12.24 27.34 1.99
CA TRP A 393 12.55 28.05 0.75
C TRP A 393 14.05 28.00 0.40
N ASN A 394 14.93 27.99 1.41
CA ASN A 394 16.36 27.84 1.17
C ASN A 394 16.72 26.41 0.76
N LEU A 395 16.03 25.40 1.31
CA LEU A 395 16.19 24.00 0.91
C LEU A 395 15.78 23.81 -0.55
N LEU A 396 14.58 24.25 -0.94
CA LEU A 396 14.09 24.13 -2.31
C LEU A 396 14.99 24.86 -3.33
N LYS A 397 15.52 26.05 -3.01
CA LYS A 397 16.46 26.74 -3.92
C LYS A 397 17.79 26.02 -4.08
N LYS A 398 18.24 25.30 -3.04
CA LYS A 398 19.50 24.57 -3.09
C LYS A 398 19.36 23.33 -3.97
N ASP A 399 18.17 22.75 -3.97
CA ASP A 399 17.83 21.53 -4.69
C ASP A 399 16.38 21.63 -5.18
N PRO A 400 16.16 22.09 -6.44
CA PRO A 400 14.82 22.31 -6.98
C PRO A 400 13.95 21.06 -7.04
N ARG A 401 14.54 19.85 -6.96
CA ARG A 401 13.84 18.57 -7.04
C ARG A 401 13.13 18.17 -5.75
N ARG A 402 13.29 18.94 -4.67
CA ARG A 402 12.58 18.76 -3.40
C ARG A 402 11.13 19.23 -3.49
N THR A 403 10.39 18.68 -4.44
CA THR A 403 9.04 19.11 -4.77
C THR A 403 8.06 18.80 -3.64
N GLU A 404 8.38 17.86 -2.74
CA GLU A 404 7.66 17.59 -1.48
C GLU A 404 7.53 18.82 -0.57
N LEU A 405 8.31 19.89 -0.82
CA LEU A 405 8.22 21.15 -0.08
C LEU A 405 7.12 22.09 -0.59
N TYR A 406 6.54 21.85 -1.78
CA TYR A 406 5.54 22.75 -2.37
C TYR A 406 4.24 22.86 -1.56
N PRO A 407 3.65 21.77 -1.03
CA PRO A 407 2.45 21.87 -0.19
C PRO A 407 2.63 22.88 0.95
N PHE A 408 3.76 22.80 1.66
CA PHE A 408 4.10 23.70 2.75
C PHE A 408 4.39 25.13 2.28
N LEU A 409 5.19 25.29 1.22
CA LEU A 409 5.61 26.61 0.74
C LEU A 409 4.47 27.41 0.08
N LEU A 410 3.46 26.72 -0.44
CA LEU A 410 2.27 27.34 -1.03
C LEU A 410 1.16 27.60 -0.01
N ASP A 411 1.13 26.88 1.10
CA ASP A 411 0.32 27.21 2.28
C ASP A 411 0.81 28.51 2.95
N THR A 412 0.44 29.64 2.35
CA THR A 412 0.80 30.96 2.85
C THR A 412 -0.20 32.04 2.41
N GLN A 413 -0.59 32.88 3.36
CA GLN A 413 -1.40 34.07 3.08
C GLN A 413 -0.59 35.25 2.51
N ASP A 414 0.75 35.19 2.55
CA ASP A 414 1.62 36.22 1.97
C ASP A 414 1.73 36.03 0.45
N LYS A 415 0.97 36.84 -0.29
CA LYS A 415 0.99 36.87 -1.77
C LYS A 415 2.40 37.01 -2.35
N ARG A 416 3.36 37.64 -1.67
CA ARG A 416 4.74 37.74 -2.16
C ARG A 416 5.51 36.43 -1.97
N ARG A 417 5.26 35.67 -0.90
CA ARG A 417 5.81 34.32 -0.74
C ARG A 417 5.24 33.40 -1.81
N PHE A 418 3.91 33.31 -1.88
CA PHE A 418 3.18 32.52 -2.87
C PHE A 418 3.67 32.77 -4.30
N ASN A 419 3.65 34.03 -4.77
CA ASN A 419 4.06 34.36 -6.14
C ASN A 419 5.52 34.04 -6.44
N ARG A 420 6.41 34.09 -5.43
CA ARG A 420 7.83 33.73 -5.62
C ARG A 420 8.00 32.22 -5.77
N VAL A 421 7.31 31.44 -4.93
CA VAL A 421 7.33 29.97 -5.01
C VAL A 421 6.73 29.52 -6.33
N MET A 422 5.56 30.05 -6.71
CA MET A 422 4.92 29.74 -7.99
C MET A 422 5.76 30.15 -9.21
N LYS A 423 6.49 31.26 -9.14
CA LYS A 423 7.43 31.65 -10.21
C LYS A 423 8.57 30.64 -10.33
N PHE A 424 9.12 30.18 -9.21
CA PHE A 424 10.20 29.20 -9.18
C PHE A 424 9.73 27.83 -9.69
N ALA A 425 8.53 27.40 -9.31
CA ALA A 425 7.89 26.19 -9.84
C ALA A 425 7.79 26.22 -11.37
N ARG A 426 7.33 27.34 -11.93
CA ARG A 426 7.24 27.53 -13.40
C ARG A 426 8.59 27.51 -14.10
N GLU A 427 9.63 28.04 -13.46
CA GLU A 427 10.98 28.06 -14.02
C GLU A 427 11.61 26.65 -14.10
N HIS A 428 11.21 25.73 -13.21
CA HIS A 428 11.75 24.37 -13.14
C HIS A 428 10.77 23.28 -13.62
N ALA A 429 9.56 23.65 -14.06
CA ALA A 429 8.53 22.69 -14.48
C ALA A 429 9.00 21.70 -15.55
N ASP A 430 9.83 22.15 -16.50
CA ASP A 430 10.38 21.26 -17.55
C ASP A 430 11.42 20.27 -17.02
N GLU A 431 12.09 20.58 -15.90
CA GLU A 431 12.99 19.64 -15.22
C GLU A 431 12.18 18.58 -14.47
N TYR A 432 11.11 18.98 -13.79
CA TYR A 432 10.25 18.07 -13.02
C TYR A 432 9.55 17.03 -13.90
N LEU A 433 9.28 17.36 -15.16
CA LEU A 433 8.64 16.48 -16.13
C LEU A 433 9.61 15.51 -16.83
N GLN A 434 10.88 15.45 -16.42
CA GLN A 434 11.86 14.50 -16.95
C GLN A 434 11.81 13.14 -16.25
N GLU A 435 11.17 13.07 -15.08
CA GLU A 435 11.03 11.88 -14.25
C GLU A 435 9.56 11.80 -13.80
N GLU A 436 9.02 10.58 -13.68
CA GLU A 436 7.57 10.34 -13.62
C GLU A 436 6.88 11.04 -12.44
N TYR A 437 7.46 10.94 -11.25
CA TYR A 437 6.80 11.34 -10.00
C TYR A 437 7.26 12.69 -9.44
N VAL A 438 8.31 13.30 -10.00
CA VAL A 438 8.93 14.51 -9.42
C VAL A 438 7.96 15.70 -9.41
N MET A 439 7.06 15.81 -10.39
CA MET A 439 6.12 16.93 -10.45
C MET A 439 4.91 16.77 -9.50
N GLU A 440 4.63 15.56 -9.00
CA GLU A 440 3.35 15.28 -8.34
C GLU A 440 3.10 16.07 -7.06
N PRO A 441 4.05 16.23 -6.13
CA PRO A 441 3.79 17.02 -4.92
C PRO A 441 3.48 18.49 -5.21
N LEU A 442 4.06 19.05 -6.28
CA LEU A 442 3.72 20.39 -6.75
C LEU A 442 2.29 20.45 -7.30
N LEU A 443 1.86 19.42 -8.03
CA LEU A 443 0.51 19.36 -8.59
C LEU A 443 -0.53 19.21 -7.47
N GLN A 444 -0.31 18.28 -6.53
CA GLN A 444 -1.18 18.07 -5.37
C GLN A 444 -1.34 19.36 -4.54
N ALA A 445 -0.27 20.12 -4.34
CA ALA A 445 -0.35 21.42 -3.66
C ALA A 445 -1.29 22.43 -4.34
N LEU A 446 -1.62 22.26 -5.64
CA LEU A 446 -2.57 23.13 -6.34
C LEU A 446 -4.04 22.79 -6.07
N GLU A 447 -4.35 21.67 -5.41
CA GLU A 447 -5.72 21.30 -5.01
C GLU A 447 -6.37 22.41 -4.17
N GLU A 448 -5.62 22.97 -3.22
CA GLU A 448 -6.07 24.04 -2.33
C GLU A 448 -6.03 25.43 -2.97
N HIS A 449 -5.57 25.55 -4.22
CA HIS A 449 -5.40 26.82 -4.92
C HIS A 449 -6.13 26.91 -6.27
N PRO A 450 -7.47 26.77 -6.31
CA PRO A 450 -8.23 26.83 -7.56
C PRO A 450 -7.95 28.06 -8.43
N GLY A 451 -7.56 27.81 -9.67
CA GLY A 451 -7.27 28.84 -10.67
C GLY A 451 -5.82 29.34 -10.69
N GLU A 452 -4.98 28.92 -9.73
CA GLU A 452 -3.55 29.17 -9.75
C GLU A 452 -2.80 28.01 -10.43
N GLY A 453 -1.72 28.30 -11.14
CA GLY A 453 -0.89 27.24 -11.74
C GLY A 453 -1.52 26.49 -12.92
N GLU A 454 -2.54 27.04 -13.59
CA GLU A 454 -3.13 26.42 -14.81
C GLU A 454 -2.07 26.04 -15.86
N ASP A 455 -0.99 26.82 -15.97
CA ASP A 455 0.10 26.56 -16.90
C ASP A 455 0.94 25.33 -16.51
N LEU A 456 1.05 25.03 -15.22
CA LEU A 456 1.69 23.82 -14.70
C LEU A 456 0.80 22.60 -14.92
N LEU A 457 -0.50 22.71 -14.63
CA LEU A 457 -1.50 21.68 -14.91
C LEU A 457 -1.57 21.37 -16.42
N GLU A 458 -1.51 22.38 -17.29
CA GLU A 458 -1.46 22.17 -18.76
C GLU A 458 -0.23 21.35 -19.17
N LYS A 459 0.94 21.66 -18.60
CA LYS A 459 2.17 20.89 -18.86
C LYS A 459 2.05 19.45 -18.35
N ALA A 460 1.49 19.24 -17.16
CA ALA A 460 1.29 17.90 -16.59
C ALA A 460 0.29 17.06 -17.41
N LEU A 461 -0.84 17.64 -17.82
CA LEU A 461 -1.84 17.01 -18.69
C LEU A 461 -1.28 16.62 -20.07
N THR A 462 -0.22 17.31 -20.52
CA THR A 462 0.47 17.04 -21.78
C THR A 462 1.85 16.41 -21.59
N SER A 463 2.15 15.94 -20.38
CA SER A 463 3.33 15.15 -20.05
C SER A 463 3.35 13.87 -20.88
N ILE A 464 4.50 13.19 -20.96
CA ILE A 464 4.57 11.83 -21.49
C ILE A 464 4.10 10.79 -20.46
N TYR A 465 4.25 11.09 -19.16
CA TYR A 465 3.89 10.24 -18.03
C TYR A 465 2.39 10.31 -17.73
N ASP A 466 1.73 9.15 -17.55
CA ASP A 466 0.32 9.11 -17.14
C ASP A 466 0.13 9.48 -15.68
N SER A 467 1.12 9.25 -14.80
CA SER A 467 1.03 9.64 -13.38
C SER A 467 0.83 11.16 -13.24
N CYS A 468 1.66 11.96 -13.91
CA CYS A 468 1.50 13.41 -14.04
C CYS A 468 0.12 13.82 -14.57
N ARG A 469 -0.41 13.12 -15.58
CA ARG A 469 -1.76 13.37 -16.11
C ARG A 469 -2.83 13.03 -15.06
N GLY A 470 -2.72 11.88 -14.41
CA GLY A 470 -3.63 11.40 -13.37
C GLY A 470 -3.70 12.34 -12.18
N THR A 471 -2.55 12.80 -11.67
CA THR A 471 -2.47 13.78 -10.59
C THR A 471 -3.08 15.11 -11.01
N ALA A 472 -2.77 15.61 -12.20
CA ALA A 472 -3.40 16.83 -12.72
C ALA A 472 -4.93 16.70 -12.87
N LEU A 473 -5.45 15.53 -13.22
CA LEU A 473 -6.89 15.28 -13.25
C LEU A 473 -7.49 15.27 -11.84
N GLY A 474 -6.80 14.69 -10.85
CA GLY A 474 -7.21 14.74 -9.43
C GLY A 474 -7.34 16.18 -8.92
N VAL A 475 -6.38 17.03 -9.27
CA VAL A 475 -6.45 18.47 -8.96
C VAL A 475 -7.66 19.14 -9.60
N LEU A 476 -7.97 18.79 -10.85
CA LEU A 476 -9.12 19.36 -11.54
C LEU A 476 -10.46 18.83 -11.02
N ASP A 477 -10.49 17.61 -10.47
CA ASP A 477 -11.66 17.02 -9.79
C ASP A 477 -12.00 17.81 -8.51
N SER A 478 -10.99 18.32 -7.77
CA SER A 478 -11.21 19.11 -6.54
C SER A 478 -11.55 20.59 -6.82
N TRP A 479 -11.21 21.11 -8.00
CA TRP A 479 -11.46 22.50 -8.35
C TRP A 479 -12.95 22.77 -8.66
N PRO A 480 -13.49 23.94 -8.23
CA PRO A 480 -14.85 24.32 -8.60
C PRO A 480 -15.05 24.42 -10.11
N ASP A 481 -16.20 23.91 -10.53
CA ASP A 481 -16.73 23.69 -11.89
C ASP A 481 -16.72 24.91 -12.86
N LYS A 482 -16.24 26.08 -12.40
CA LYS A 482 -16.30 27.40 -13.05
C LYS A 482 -14.92 27.98 -13.42
N ASN A 483 -13.81 27.31 -13.10
CA ASN A 483 -12.49 27.93 -13.17
C ASN A 483 -11.61 27.52 -14.36
N TRP A 484 -12.09 26.73 -15.33
CA TRP A 484 -11.20 26.24 -16.39
C TRP A 484 -11.10 27.18 -17.59
N SER A 485 -9.90 27.66 -17.87
CA SER A 485 -9.63 28.41 -19.10
C SER A 485 -9.81 27.56 -20.37
N PRO A 486 -10.02 28.20 -21.55
CA PRO A 486 -10.06 27.50 -22.83
C PRO A 486 -8.79 26.68 -23.12
N ARG A 487 -7.64 27.10 -22.59
CA ARG A 487 -6.37 26.38 -22.71
C ARG A 487 -6.42 25.06 -21.93
N MET A 488 -6.93 25.08 -20.71
CA MET A 488 -7.12 23.87 -19.91
C MET A 488 -8.00 22.84 -20.62
N ARG A 489 -9.10 23.28 -21.25
CA ARG A 489 -9.97 22.39 -22.04
C ARG A 489 -9.24 21.74 -23.22
N LEU A 490 -8.36 22.48 -23.89
CA LEU A 490 -7.53 21.94 -24.96
C LEU A 490 -6.48 20.95 -24.40
N ALA A 491 -5.91 21.24 -23.24
CA ALA A 491 -4.98 20.34 -22.55
C ALA A 491 -5.66 19.03 -22.16
N LEU A 492 -6.89 19.07 -21.63
CA LEU A 492 -7.70 17.88 -21.35
C LEU A 492 -7.97 17.05 -22.61
N LEU A 493 -8.37 17.69 -23.72
CA LEU A 493 -8.57 16.98 -24.99
C LEU A 493 -7.28 16.30 -25.47
N ARG A 494 -6.12 16.96 -25.34
CA ARG A 494 -4.82 16.35 -25.65
C ARG A 494 -4.48 15.21 -24.69
N ALA A 495 -4.72 15.38 -23.39
CA ALA A 495 -4.50 14.35 -22.39
C ALA A 495 -5.30 13.09 -22.74
N ARG A 496 -6.57 13.24 -23.13
CA ARG A 496 -7.41 12.14 -23.61
C ARG A 496 -6.84 11.42 -24.84
N ASP A 497 -6.33 12.18 -25.80
CA ASP A 497 -5.76 11.62 -27.04
C ASP A 497 -4.39 10.95 -26.79
N MET A 498 -3.62 11.45 -25.81
CA MET A 498 -2.29 10.97 -25.45
C MET A 498 -2.33 9.79 -24.47
N SER A 499 -3.30 9.76 -23.56
CA SER A 499 -3.46 8.68 -22.59
C SER A 499 -3.71 7.37 -23.33
N GLN A 500 -3.00 6.32 -22.93
CA GLN A 500 -3.29 4.97 -23.39
C GLN A 500 -4.19 4.23 -22.39
N HIS A 501 -4.21 4.68 -21.13
CA HIS A 501 -5.02 4.14 -20.06
C HIS A 501 -6.53 4.39 -20.23
N PRO A 502 -7.38 3.35 -20.25
CA PRO A 502 -8.84 3.51 -20.36
C PRO A 502 -9.44 4.36 -19.23
N LEU A 503 -8.94 4.22 -17.99
CA LEU A 503 -9.47 5.02 -16.86
C LEU A 503 -9.15 6.50 -16.99
N LEU A 504 -7.97 6.87 -17.50
CA LEU A 504 -7.62 8.28 -17.63
C LEU A 504 -8.44 8.94 -18.75
N LYS A 505 -8.66 8.24 -19.86
CA LYS A 505 -9.60 8.70 -20.90
C LYS A 505 -11.00 8.90 -20.35
N LEU A 506 -11.47 7.95 -19.53
CA LEU A 506 -12.78 8.03 -18.89
C LEU A 506 -12.86 9.22 -17.93
N ARG A 507 -11.88 9.39 -17.03
CA ARG A 507 -11.80 10.54 -16.11
C ARG A 507 -11.81 11.86 -16.86
N VAL A 508 -11.05 11.99 -17.95
CA VAL A 508 -11.09 13.18 -18.80
C VAL A 508 -12.48 13.39 -19.43
N ASP A 509 -13.09 12.33 -19.95
CA ASP A 509 -14.45 12.41 -20.53
C ASP A 509 -15.49 12.82 -19.50
N VAL A 510 -15.36 12.36 -18.26
CA VAL A 510 -16.22 12.68 -17.11
C VAL A 510 -16.08 14.15 -16.75
N LEU A 511 -14.84 14.64 -16.61
CA LEU A 511 -14.53 16.06 -16.40
C LEU A 511 -15.05 16.96 -17.53
N LEU A 512 -14.87 16.57 -18.79
CA LEU A 512 -15.36 17.33 -19.95
C LEU A 512 -16.90 17.32 -20.07
N LYS A 513 -17.56 16.22 -19.68
CA LYS A 513 -19.02 16.04 -19.76
C LYS A 513 -19.77 16.46 -18.49
N LYS A 514 -19.06 16.84 -17.41
CA LYS A 514 -19.62 17.18 -16.09
C LYS A 514 -20.51 16.07 -15.51
N ARG A 515 -20.03 14.82 -15.53
CA ARG A 515 -20.72 13.67 -14.92
C ARG A 515 -19.94 13.19 -13.68
N THR A 516 -20.57 12.38 -12.83
CA THR A 516 -19.89 11.60 -11.78
C THR A 516 -19.61 10.20 -12.34
N MET A 517 -18.45 9.59 -12.03
CA MET A 517 -18.23 8.17 -12.34
C MET A 517 -19.06 7.31 -11.41
N ASP A 518 -19.91 6.43 -11.97
CA ASP A 518 -20.47 5.30 -11.25
C ASP A 518 -19.82 3.99 -11.74
N PHE A 519 -19.88 2.96 -10.90
CA PHE A 519 -19.26 1.65 -11.15
C PHE A 519 -19.80 0.96 -12.43
N ALA A 520 -21.08 1.21 -12.77
CA ALA A 520 -21.68 0.71 -14.00
C ALA A 520 -20.98 1.27 -15.25
N SER A 521 -20.65 2.57 -15.24
CA SER A 521 -19.91 3.23 -16.31
C SER A 521 -18.46 2.71 -16.45
N PHE A 522 -17.85 2.22 -15.37
CA PHE A 522 -16.52 1.61 -15.36
C PHE A 522 -16.51 0.21 -16.01
N LEU A 523 -17.49 -0.64 -15.66
CA LEU A 523 -17.61 -2.00 -16.19
C LEU A 523 -17.95 -2.04 -17.69
N ASP A 524 -18.79 -1.12 -18.16
CA ASP A 524 -19.15 -1.01 -19.59
C ASP A 524 -17.92 -0.71 -20.47
N VAL A 525 -16.99 0.11 -19.98
CA VAL A 525 -15.78 0.51 -20.72
C VAL A 525 -14.73 -0.61 -20.74
N ILE A 526 -14.60 -1.38 -19.65
CA ILE A 526 -13.77 -2.60 -19.63
C ILE A 526 -14.29 -3.62 -20.65
N HIS A 527 -15.62 -3.79 -20.74
CA HIS A 527 -16.23 -4.70 -21.71
C HIS A 527 -16.08 -4.23 -23.17
N GLU A 528 -16.04 -2.92 -23.43
CA GLU A 528 -15.84 -2.38 -24.78
C GLU A 528 -14.40 -2.56 -25.31
N HIS A 529 -13.39 -2.67 -24.44
CA HIS A 529 -11.99 -2.88 -24.84
C HIS A 529 -11.59 -4.36 -25.01
N GLN A 530 -12.51 -5.29 -24.69
CA GLN A 530 -12.34 -6.74 -24.90
C GLN A 530 -12.94 -7.24 -26.24
N LYS A 531 -13.42 -6.34 -27.10
CA LYS A 531 -13.84 -6.61 -28.48
C LYS A 531 -12.87 -6.00 -29.47
#